data_AF-A0AAD7SMX4-F1
#
_entry.id   AF-A0AAD7SMX4-F1
#
_cell.length_a   1.000
_cell.length_b   1.000
_cell.length_c   1.000
_cell.angle_alpha   90.00
_cell.angle_beta   90.00
_cell.angle_gamma   90.00
#
_symmetry.space_group_name_H-M   'P 1'
#
loop_
_entity.id
_entity.type
_entity.pdbx_description
1 polymer ?
#
loop_
_entity_poly.entity_id
_entity_poly.type
_entity_poly.pdbx_seq_one_letter_code
_entity_poly.pdbx_strand_id
1 'polypeptide(L)'
;MVSVFATKFDLNVDADTLSDYLKEKLGREVKCRKIEMAQSRFSSFCVTAECNDVAEMYDPQLWPAGSFVRRLLRASSPQRSGRRPVRTRGNPSPSGNWASARW
;
A
#
# COMPACT_ATOMS: atom_id res chain seq x y z
N MET A 1 6.05 1.64 -15.30
CA MET A 1 4.62 1.46 -14.95
C MET A 1 4.36 2.01 -13.56
N VAL A 2 3.40 2.91 -13.46
CA VAL A 2 2.97 3.56 -12.21
C VAL A 2 1.57 3.04 -11.88
N SER A 3 1.30 2.74 -10.61
CA SER A 3 -0.02 2.37 -10.12
C SER A 3 -0.55 3.37 -9.09
N VAL A 4 -1.76 3.87 -9.31
CA VAL A 4 -2.48 4.75 -8.39
C VAL A 4 -3.82 4.13 -8.00
N PHE A 5 -4.31 4.56 -6.85
CA PHE A 5 -5.63 4.20 -6.35
C PHE A 5 -6.55 5.40 -6.51
N ALA A 6 -7.65 5.22 -7.23
CA ALA A 6 -8.65 6.25 -7.44
C ALA A 6 -9.98 5.81 -6.79
N THR A 7 -10.67 6.71 -6.10
CA THR A 7 -11.93 6.44 -5.39
C THR A 7 -12.91 7.61 -5.54
N LYS A 8 -14.10 7.48 -4.94
CA LYS A 8 -15.26 8.35 -5.15
C LYS A 8 -15.81 8.34 -6.57
N PHE A 9 -15.77 7.20 -7.24
CA PHE A 9 -16.47 7.02 -8.50
C PHE A 9 -17.89 6.51 -8.27
N ASP A 10 -18.77 6.82 -9.22
CA ASP A 10 -20.11 6.25 -9.27
C ASP A 10 -20.07 4.72 -9.40
N LEU A 11 -21.07 4.06 -8.84
CA LEU A 11 -21.19 2.59 -8.86
C LEU A 11 -21.37 2.05 -10.28
N ASN A 12 -21.96 2.88 -11.15
CA ASN A 12 -22.25 2.59 -12.56
C ASN A 12 -21.03 2.77 -13.48
N VAL A 13 -19.91 3.29 -12.97
CA VAL A 13 -18.69 3.39 -13.78
C VAL A 13 -18.02 2.02 -13.83
N ASP A 14 -17.67 1.62 -15.04
CA ASP A 14 -16.91 0.41 -15.32
C ASP A 14 -15.42 0.71 -15.53
N ALA A 15 -14.60 -0.33 -15.36
CA ALA A 15 -13.16 -0.21 -15.50
C ALA A 15 -12.77 0.17 -16.94
N ASP A 16 -13.47 -0.39 -17.94
CA ASP A 16 -13.22 -0.12 -19.36
C ASP A 16 -13.48 1.35 -19.70
N THR A 17 -14.63 1.89 -19.30
CA THR A 17 -14.97 3.32 -19.51
C THR A 17 -13.93 4.25 -18.91
N LEU A 18 -13.48 3.96 -17.69
CA LEU A 18 -12.43 4.75 -17.04
C LEU A 18 -11.08 4.60 -17.76
N SER A 19 -10.77 3.41 -18.25
CA SER A 19 -9.53 3.15 -19.00
C SER A 19 -9.50 3.88 -20.34
N ASP A 20 -10.60 3.88 -21.10
CA ASP A 20 -10.69 4.59 -22.38
C ASP A 20 -10.58 6.10 -22.18
N TYR A 21 -11.26 6.64 -21.16
CA TYR A 21 -11.18 8.05 -20.81
C TYR A 21 -9.74 8.47 -20.45
N LEU A 22 -9.06 7.70 -19.60
CA LEU A 22 -7.68 8.01 -19.20
C LEU A 22 -6.69 7.79 -20.34
N LYS A 23 -6.93 6.80 -21.21
CA LYS A 23 -6.13 6.54 -22.40
C LYS A 23 -6.21 7.70 -23.40
N GLU A 24 -7.40 8.28 -23.59
CA GLU A 24 -7.58 9.47 -24.43
C GLU A 24 -6.84 10.69 -23.87
N LYS A 25 -6.90 10.89 -22.54
CA LYS A 25 -6.26 12.04 -21.88
C LYS A 25 -4.74 11.94 -21.79
N LEU A 26 -4.22 10.76 -21.47
CA LEU A 26 -2.77 10.52 -21.33
C LEU A 26 -2.10 10.17 -22.65
N GLY A 27 -2.86 9.73 -23.66
CA GLY A 27 -2.33 9.24 -24.94
C GLY A 27 -1.47 7.98 -24.81
N ARG A 28 -1.68 7.18 -23.76
CA ARG A 28 -0.83 6.02 -23.40
C ARG A 28 -1.67 4.82 -22.94
N GLU A 29 -1.07 3.64 -22.87
CA GLU A 29 -1.75 2.45 -22.35
C GLU A 29 -2.03 2.60 -20.84
N VAL A 30 -3.31 2.48 -20.49
CA VAL A 30 -3.81 2.53 -19.11
C VAL A 30 -4.62 1.26 -18.84
N LYS A 31 -4.34 0.61 -17.72
CA LYS A 31 -5.07 -0.55 -17.21
C LYS A 31 -5.82 -0.16 -15.95
N CYS A 32 -7.14 -0.20 -16.03
CA CYS A 32 -8.01 0.05 -14.89
C CYS A 32 -8.54 -1.28 -14.36
N ARG A 33 -8.56 -1.44 -13.04
CA ARG A 33 -9.16 -2.58 -12.37
C ARG A 33 -10.10 -2.09 -11.28
N LYS A 34 -11.38 -2.43 -11.39
CA LYS A 34 -12.38 -2.16 -10.35
C LYS A 34 -12.03 -2.96 -9.09
N ILE A 35 -12.03 -2.29 -7.95
CA ILE A 35 -11.86 -2.89 -6.63
C ILE A 35 -13.23 -2.94 -6.00
N GLU A 36 -13.82 -4.13 -5.98
CA GLU A 36 -15.07 -4.38 -5.27
C GLU A 36 -14.78 -4.39 -3.77
N MET A 37 -15.19 -3.32 -3.09
CA MET A 37 -15.21 -3.30 -1.62
C MET A 37 -16.65 -3.51 -1.18
N ALA A 38 -16.90 -4.62 -0.48
CA ALA A 38 -18.23 -5.06 -0.04
C ALA A 38 -19.02 -4.05 0.83
N GLN A 39 -18.39 -2.98 1.31
CA GLN A 39 -18.99 -1.99 2.21
C GLN A 39 -18.85 -0.53 1.73
N SER A 40 -18.36 -0.29 0.51
CA SER A 40 -18.14 1.07 0.02
C SER A 40 -19.34 1.58 -0.76
N ARG A 41 -19.82 2.79 -0.44
CA ARG A 41 -20.85 3.49 -1.25
C ARG A 41 -20.32 4.03 -2.59
N PHE A 42 -19.03 3.87 -2.84
CA PHE A 42 -18.34 4.38 -4.03
C PHE A 42 -17.49 3.28 -4.66
N SER A 43 -17.43 3.29 -5.98
CA SER A 43 -16.48 2.47 -6.73
C SER A 43 -15.06 2.97 -6.48
N SER A 44 -14.14 2.02 -6.31
CA SER A 44 -12.70 2.29 -6.26
C SER A 44 -12.00 1.55 -7.39
N PHE A 45 -10.96 2.14 -7.95
CA PHE A 45 -10.23 1.60 -9.08
C PHE A 45 -8.72 1.62 -8.79
N CYS A 46 -8.05 0.54 -9.16
CA CYS A 46 -6.61 0.53 -9.32
C CYS A 46 -6.31 0.89 -10.77
N VAL A 47 -5.58 1.98 -10.98
CA VAL A 47 -5.21 2.45 -12.32
C VAL A 47 -3.71 2.29 -12.46
N THR A 48 -3.28 1.53 -13.47
CA THR A 48 -1.87 1.32 -13.79
C THR A 48 -1.60 1.87 -15.18
N ALA A 49 -0.67 2.80 -15.30
CA ALA A 49 -0.31 3.44 -16.57
C ALA A 49 1.19 3.36 -16.83
N GLU A 50 1.56 3.36 -18.11
CA GLU A 50 2.94 3.63 -18.51
C GLU A 50 3.20 5.13 -18.47
N CYS A 51 3.65 5.63 -17.32
CA CYS A 51 4.09 7.01 -17.16
C CYS A 51 5.56 7.07 -16.75
N ASN A 52 6.27 8.07 -17.29
CA ASN A 52 7.64 8.40 -16.90
C ASN A 52 7.65 9.06 -15.52
N ASP A 53 6.66 9.91 -15.25
CA ASP A 53 6.51 10.60 -13.98
C ASP A 53 5.15 10.31 -13.33
N VAL A 54 5.15 10.16 -12.00
CA VAL A 54 3.93 9.89 -11.22
C VAL A 54 3.03 11.12 -11.15
N ALA A 55 3.62 12.33 -11.24
CA ALA A 55 2.93 13.62 -11.13
C ALA A 55 1.87 13.81 -12.21
N GLU A 56 2.10 13.27 -13.42
CA GLU A 56 1.12 13.26 -14.51
C GLU A 56 -0.20 12.58 -14.09
N MET A 57 -0.13 11.53 -13.24
CA MET A 57 -1.32 10.86 -12.72
C MET A 57 -1.99 11.59 -11.55
N TYR A 58 -1.35 12.60 -10.96
CA TYR A 58 -1.93 13.41 -9.88
C TYR A 58 -2.59 14.69 -10.38
N ASP A 59 -2.56 14.95 -11.68
CA ASP A 59 -3.19 16.15 -12.24
C ASP A 59 -4.71 16.09 -11.99
N PRO A 60 -5.29 17.03 -11.22
CA PRO A 60 -6.73 17.05 -10.97
C PRO A 60 -7.55 17.28 -12.26
N GLN A 61 -6.97 17.80 -13.33
CA GLN A 61 -7.63 17.96 -14.64
C GLN A 61 -7.75 16.64 -15.41
N LEU A 62 -6.92 15.64 -15.09
CA LEU A 62 -6.97 14.33 -15.71
C LEU A 62 -8.20 13.54 -15.23
N TRP A 63 -8.61 13.75 -13.98
CA TRP A 63 -9.66 12.94 -13.35
C TRP A 63 -11.02 13.61 -13.42
N PRO A 64 -12.11 12.83 -13.47
CA PRO A 64 -13.44 13.39 -13.40
C PRO A 64 -13.67 14.12 -12.06
N ALA A 65 -14.52 15.14 -12.09
CA ALA A 65 -14.76 16.00 -10.94
C ALA A 65 -15.24 15.19 -9.72
N GLY A 66 -14.63 15.43 -8.55
CA GLY A 66 -14.97 14.76 -7.30
C GLY A 66 -14.25 13.43 -7.07
N SER A 67 -13.49 12.93 -8.04
CA SER A 67 -12.62 11.76 -7.86
C SER A 67 -11.43 12.06 -6.94
N PHE A 68 -11.03 11.06 -6.17
CA PHE A 68 -9.91 11.18 -5.24
C PHE A 68 -8.82 10.17 -5.58
N VAL A 69 -7.61 10.65 -5.84
CA VAL A 69 -6.49 9.83 -6.33
C VAL A 69 -5.36 9.87 -5.32
N ARG A 70 -4.84 8.70 -4.97
CA ARG A 70 -3.73 8.53 -4.02
C ARG A 70 -2.74 7.49 -4.53
N ARG A 71 -1.48 7.61 -4.14
CA ARG A 71 -0.47 6.60 -4.46
C ARG A 71 -0.89 5.25 -3.92
N LEU A 72 -0.93 4.23 -4.76
CA LEU A 72 -0.94 2.87 -4.26
C LEU A 72 0.49 2.57 -3.79
N LEU A 73 0.78 2.84 -2.52
CA LEU A 73 1.97 2.32 -1.85
C LEU A 73 1.81 0.80 -1.82
N ARG A 74 2.31 0.13 -2.86
CA ARG A 74 2.64 -1.28 -2.73
C ARG A 74 3.73 -1.30 -1.68
N ALA A 75 3.37 -1.67 -0.45
CA ALA A 75 4.35 -1.84 0.60
C ALA A 75 5.40 -2.79 0.02
N SER A 76 6.59 -2.26 -0.29
CA SER A 76 7.79 -3.07 -0.28
C SER A 76 7.74 -3.75 1.06
N SER A 77 7.43 -5.05 1.05
CA SER A 77 7.45 -5.87 2.24
C SER A 77 8.69 -5.45 3.00
N PRO A 78 8.59 -4.99 4.27
CA PRO A 78 9.79 -4.95 5.08
C PRO A 78 10.23 -6.41 5.08
N GLN A 79 11.33 -6.67 4.37
CA GLN A 79 12.06 -7.92 4.47
C GLN A 79 12.27 -8.08 5.97
N ARG A 80 11.44 -8.93 6.58
CA ARG A 80 11.44 -9.19 8.02
C ARG A 80 12.63 -10.10 8.32
N SER A 81 13.80 -9.78 7.76
CA SER A 81 15.10 -10.31 8.12
C SER A 81 15.60 -9.50 9.30
N GLY A 82 14.99 -9.78 10.44
CA GLY A 82 15.31 -9.16 11.70
C GLY A 82 14.89 -10.07 12.84
N ARG A 83 15.31 -11.34 12.77
CA ARG A 83 15.47 -12.14 13.99
C ARG A 83 16.37 -11.32 14.91
N ARG A 84 15.80 -10.63 15.90
CA ARG A 84 16.57 -10.19 17.05
C ARG A 84 17.07 -11.48 17.72
N PRO A 85 18.39 -11.73 17.80
CA PRO A 85 18.86 -12.67 18.79
C PRO A 85 18.52 -12.03 20.13
N VAL A 86 17.71 -12.70 20.94
CA VAL A 86 17.66 -12.42 22.37
C VAL A 86 19.08 -12.59 22.88
N ARG A 87 19.76 -11.46 23.12
CA ARG A 87 20.94 -11.42 23.98
C ARG A 87 20.44 -11.61 25.41
N THR A 88 20.32 -12.86 25.85
CA THR A 88 20.36 -13.17 27.28
C THR A 88 21.78 -12.91 27.75
N ARG A 89 22.06 -11.64 28.10
CA ARG A 89 23.26 -11.24 28.81
C ARG A 89 22.92 -11.33 30.29
N GLY A 90 23.45 -12.34 30.98
CA GLY A 90 23.25 -12.48 32.41
C GLY A 90 23.48 -13.88 32.91
N ASN A 91 24.71 -14.37 32.73
CA ASN A 91 25.26 -15.47 33.50
C ASN A 91 25.81 -14.87 34.80
N PRO A 92 25.25 -15.13 35.99
CA PRO A 92 26.00 -15.00 37.23
C PRO A 92 26.70 -16.34 37.51
N SER A 93 27.97 -16.41 37.15
CA SER A 93 28.91 -17.43 37.65
C SER A 93 29.29 -17.13 39.12
N PRO A 94 29.86 -18.11 39.84
CA PRO A 94 29.52 -18.45 41.22
C PRO A 94 30.39 -17.73 42.26
N SER A 95 29.86 -17.52 43.46
CA SER A 95 30.66 -17.44 44.70
C SER A 95 29.75 -17.31 45.92
N GLY A 96 30.05 -18.05 47.00
CA GLY A 96 29.57 -17.71 48.34
C GLY A 96 28.99 -18.86 49.15
N ASN A 97 29.86 -19.71 49.70
CA ASN A 97 29.60 -20.58 50.84
C ASN A 97 28.98 -19.81 52.01
N TRP A 98 27.99 -20.42 52.68
CA TRP A 98 27.91 -20.40 54.14
C TRP A 98 27.25 -21.69 54.62
N ALA A 99 28.04 -22.48 55.33
CA ALA A 99 27.61 -23.64 56.06
C ALA A 99 26.84 -23.23 57.34
N SER A 100 26.01 -24.16 57.81
CA SER A 100 25.65 -24.42 59.21
C SER A 100 24.69 -23.47 59.95
N ALA A 101 23.53 -24.02 60.32
CA ALA A 101 23.03 -24.17 61.71
C ALA A 101 21.58 -24.73 61.65
N ARG A 102 21.34 -26.02 61.95
CA ARG A 102 20.84 -26.49 63.26
C ARG A 102 19.88 -25.50 63.91
N TRP A 103 18.59 -25.85 64.02
CA TRP A 103 17.82 -25.95 65.28
C TRP A 103 16.84 -27.12 65.13
#